data_AF-A0A8I1RA51-F1
#
_entry.id   AF-A0A8I1RA51-F1
#
_cell.length_a   1.000
_cell.length_b   1.000
_cell.length_c   1.000
_cell.angle_alpha   90.00
_cell.angle_beta   90.00
_cell.angle_gamma   90.00
#
_symmetry.space_group_name_H-M   'P 1'
#
loop_
_entity.id
_entity.type
_entity.pdbx_description
1 polymer ?
#
loop_
_entity_poly.entity_id
_entity_poly.type
_entity_poly.pdbx_seq_one_letter_code
_entity_poly.pdbx_strand_id
1 'polypeptide(L)'
;MVKKLKAMAEGKSERNQLASAIRESAQQIWLAGLGAFSKAQEEGGKAFSSLVREGTSIQRRTRALTEEKIGEVTGKVSKAAGDLGKQATQSWDKLEQVFEDRVSRALTRLGVPTSKEIQELITRVDALNDSVQALNGAAPPARRRAAPAKTRTAPAAKKATRRTRAVKAAS
;
A
#
# COMPACT_ATOMS: atom_id res chain seq x y z
N MET A 1 50.75 -88.43 -20.14
CA MET A 1 50.89 -86.97 -19.97
C MET A 1 50.14 -86.15 -21.04
N VAL A 2 49.98 -86.65 -22.27
CA VAL A 2 49.28 -85.97 -23.40
C VAL A 2 47.79 -85.70 -23.21
N LYS A 3 47.03 -86.57 -22.53
CA LYS A 3 45.59 -86.32 -22.26
C LYS A 3 45.34 -85.07 -21.40
N LYS A 4 46.26 -84.76 -20.47
CA LYS A 4 46.16 -83.60 -19.58
C LYS A 4 46.47 -82.28 -20.29
N LEU A 5 47.36 -82.32 -21.28
CA LEU A 5 47.70 -81.17 -22.14
C LEU A 5 46.56 -80.84 -23.12
N LYS A 6 45.91 -81.85 -23.71
CA LYS A 6 44.76 -81.65 -24.61
C LYS A 6 43.56 -81.06 -23.86
N ALA A 7 43.22 -81.59 -22.68
CA ALA A 7 42.16 -81.02 -21.85
C ALA A 7 42.45 -79.58 -21.40
N MET A 8 43.72 -79.24 -21.12
CA MET A 8 44.11 -77.86 -20.84
C MET A 8 44.01 -76.94 -22.06
N ALA A 9 44.32 -77.44 -23.27
CA ALA A 9 44.20 -76.66 -24.51
C ALA A 9 42.73 -76.41 -24.90
N GLU A 10 41.86 -77.41 -24.73
CA GLU A 10 40.42 -77.30 -24.97
C GLU A 10 39.78 -76.33 -23.96
N GLY A 11 40.08 -76.46 -22.66
CA GLY A 11 39.59 -75.54 -21.63
C GLY A 11 40.09 -74.10 -21.79
N LYS A 12 41.27 -73.90 -22.41
CA LYS A 12 41.79 -72.57 -22.73
C LYS A 12 41.08 -71.96 -23.94
N SER A 13 40.72 -72.77 -24.94
CA SER A 13 39.94 -72.31 -26.11
C SER A 13 38.52 -71.93 -25.73
N GLU A 14 37.83 -72.74 -24.91
CA GLU A 14 36.47 -72.40 -24.46
C GLU A 14 36.44 -71.14 -23.59
N ARG A 15 37.44 -70.94 -22.73
CA ARG A 15 37.55 -69.71 -21.94
C ARG A 15 37.78 -68.48 -22.82
N ASN A 16 38.53 -68.61 -23.91
CA ASN A 16 38.77 -67.52 -24.85
C ASN A 16 37.51 -67.19 -25.68
N GLN A 17 36.76 -68.21 -26.10
CA GLN A 17 35.47 -68.02 -26.76
C GLN A 17 34.45 -67.36 -25.82
N LEU A 18 34.38 -67.78 -24.57
CA LEU A 18 33.50 -67.20 -23.56
C LEU A 18 33.88 -65.75 -23.22
N ALA A 19 35.18 -65.45 -23.10
CA ALA A 19 35.67 -64.09 -22.95
C ALA A 19 35.33 -63.21 -24.15
N SER A 20 35.43 -63.74 -25.37
CA SER A 20 35.05 -63.02 -26.60
C SER A 20 33.55 -62.71 -26.66
N ALA A 21 32.70 -63.67 -26.28
CA ALA A 21 31.25 -63.50 -26.23
C ALA A 21 30.81 -62.48 -25.17
N ILE A 22 31.47 -62.48 -24.00
CA ILE A 22 31.22 -61.48 -22.96
C ILE A 22 31.64 -60.08 -23.43
N ARG A 23 32.79 -59.96 -24.10
CA ARG A 23 33.25 -58.67 -24.65
C ARG A 23 32.29 -58.14 -25.71
N GLU A 24 31.84 -58.99 -26.63
CA GLU A 24 30.88 -58.61 -27.66
C GLU A 24 29.55 -58.18 -27.02
N SER A 25 29.03 -58.94 -26.06
CA SER A 25 27.82 -58.58 -25.31
C SER A 25 27.97 -57.25 -24.56
N ALA A 26 29.09 -57.05 -23.86
CA ALA A 26 29.38 -55.80 -23.16
C ALA A 26 29.47 -54.62 -24.13
N GLN A 27 30.03 -54.82 -25.33
CA GLN A 27 30.10 -53.79 -26.36
C GLN A 27 28.72 -53.47 -26.95
N GLN A 28 27.87 -54.48 -27.15
CA GLN A 28 26.48 -54.27 -27.58
C GLN A 28 25.66 -53.53 -26.51
N ILE A 29 25.80 -53.90 -25.23
CA ILE A 29 25.14 -53.19 -24.11
C ILE A 29 25.63 -51.75 -24.03
N TRP A 30 26.93 -51.51 -24.23
CA TRP A 30 27.50 -50.16 -24.23
C TRP A 30 26.97 -49.30 -25.39
N LEU A 31 26.94 -49.85 -26.60
CA LEU A 31 26.40 -49.16 -27.79
C LEU A 31 24.90 -48.91 -27.66
N ALA A 32 24.14 -49.87 -27.13
CA ALA A 32 22.73 -49.70 -26.83
C ALA A 32 22.51 -48.63 -25.76
N GLY A 33 23.36 -48.57 -24.73
CA GLY A 33 23.33 -47.52 -23.71
C GLY A 33 23.58 -46.14 -24.28
N LEU A 34 24.58 -45.98 -25.14
CA LEU A 34 24.87 -44.72 -25.85
C LEU A 34 23.77 -44.33 -26.83
N GLY A 35 23.18 -45.29 -27.53
CA GLY A 35 22.05 -45.07 -28.44
C GLY A 35 20.80 -44.62 -27.69
N ALA A 36 20.46 -45.30 -26.59
CA ALA A 36 19.32 -44.94 -25.74
C ALA A 36 19.52 -43.56 -25.08
N PHE A 37 20.73 -43.25 -24.60
CA PHE A 37 21.04 -41.93 -24.05
C PHE A 37 20.92 -40.83 -25.11
N SER A 38 21.44 -41.05 -26.31
CA SER A 38 21.34 -40.10 -27.43
C SER A 38 19.86 -39.86 -27.80
N LYS A 39 19.05 -40.93 -27.82
CA LYS A 39 17.62 -40.83 -28.09
C LYS A 39 16.87 -40.05 -26.99
N ALA A 40 17.20 -40.31 -25.72
CA ALA A 40 16.66 -39.59 -24.58
C ALA A 40 17.06 -38.12 -24.56
N GLN A 41 18.27 -37.76 -25.02
CA GLN A 41 18.65 -36.35 -25.18
C GLN A 41 17.85 -35.65 -26.29
N GLU A 42 17.67 -36.31 -27.44
CA GLU A 42 16.91 -35.76 -28.56
C GLU A 42 15.42 -35.55 -28.21
N GLU A 43 14.81 -36.53 -27.56
CA GLU A 43 13.41 -36.46 -27.12
C GLU A 43 13.24 -35.60 -25.87
N GLY A 44 14.21 -35.63 -24.96
CA GLY A 44 14.24 -34.81 -23.74
C GLY A 44 14.32 -33.32 -24.05
N GLY A 45 15.09 -32.90 -25.06
CA GLY A 45 15.13 -31.50 -25.50
C GLY A 45 13.80 -31.01 -26.06
N LYS A 46 13.08 -31.86 -26.80
CA LYS A 46 11.74 -31.56 -27.34
C LYS A 46 10.70 -31.46 -26.22
N ALA A 47 10.69 -32.42 -25.28
CA ALA A 47 9.82 -32.40 -24.12
C ALA A 47 10.08 -31.17 -23.23
N PHE A 48 11.34 -30.84 -22.97
CA PHE A 48 11.73 -29.64 -22.23
C PHE A 48 11.24 -28.36 -22.92
N SER A 49 11.46 -28.23 -24.23
CA SER A 49 11.01 -27.07 -24.99
C SER A 49 9.49 -26.91 -24.96
N SER A 50 8.75 -28.03 -25.01
CA SER A 50 7.28 -28.04 -24.85
C SER A 50 6.87 -27.55 -23.47
N LEU A 51 7.50 -28.08 -22.42
CA LEU A 51 7.23 -27.68 -21.03
C LEU A 51 7.55 -26.20 -20.79
N VAL A 52 8.63 -25.67 -21.36
CA VAL A 52 8.98 -24.24 -21.27
C VAL A 52 7.95 -23.38 -22.01
N ARG A 53 7.52 -23.81 -23.20
CA ARG A 53 6.47 -23.10 -23.96
C ARG A 53 5.15 -23.09 -23.19
N GLU A 54 4.78 -24.21 -22.59
CA GLU A 54 3.57 -24.33 -21.80
C GLU A 54 3.66 -23.50 -20.51
N GLY A 55 4.79 -23.58 -19.79
CA GLY A 55 5.06 -22.77 -18.61
C GLY A 55 5.04 -21.26 -18.88
N THR A 56 5.65 -20.82 -19.97
CA THR A 56 5.60 -19.40 -20.39
C THR A 56 4.18 -18.98 -20.80
N SER A 57 3.40 -19.87 -21.42
CA SER A 57 1.99 -19.60 -21.77
C SER A 57 1.10 -19.51 -20.52
N ILE A 58 1.31 -20.40 -19.54
CA ILE A 58 0.62 -20.38 -18.25
C ILE A 58 0.98 -19.10 -17.51
N GLN A 59 2.27 -18.75 -17.44
CA GLN A 59 2.73 -17.52 -16.79
C GLN A 59 2.11 -16.27 -17.44
N ARG A 60 2.02 -16.22 -18.77
CA ARG A 60 1.35 -15.11 -19.49
C ARG A 60 -0.15 -15.05 -19.17
N ARG A 61 -0.84 -16.19 -19.18
CA ARG A 61 -2.27 -16.28 -18.85
C ARG A 61 -2.53 -15.88 -17.39
N THR A 62 -1.73 -16.40 -16.46
CA THR A 62 -1.82 -16.04 -15.04
C THR A 62 -1.56 -14.55 -14.84
N ARG A 63 -0.51 -13.99 -15.45
CA ARG A 63 -0.27 -12.54 -15.40
C ARG A 63 -1.45 -11.74 -15.94
N ALA A 64 -1.99 -12.11 -17.11
CA ALA A 64 -3.14 -11.40 -17.69
C ALA A 64 -4.37 -11.45 -16.77
N LEU A 65 -4.71 -12.63 -16.24
CA LEU A 65 -5.83 -12.80 -15.31
C LEU A 65 -5.60 -12.10 -13.97
N THR A 66 -4.36 -12.07 -13.48
CA THR A 66 -3.98 -11.35 -12.27
C THR A 66 -4.02 -9.85 -12.48
N GLU A 67 -3.54 -9.33 -13.61
CA GLU A 67 -3.61 -7.90 -13.97
C GLU A 67 -5.08 -7.44 -14.07
N GLU A 68 -5.93 -8.24 -14.73
CA GLU A 68 -7.37 -7.98 -14.87
C GLU A 68 -8.08 -8.02 -13.51
N LYS A 69 -7.84 -9.07 -12.70
CA LYS A 69 -8.45 -9.20 -11.38
C LYS A 69 -7.92 -8.18 -10.38
N ILE A 70 -6.63 -7.85 -10.40
CA ILE A 70 -6.06 -6.80 -9.55
C ILE A 70 -6.59 -5.45 -9.99
N GLY A 71 -6.73 -5.16 -11.28
CA GLY A 71 -7.33 -3.92 -11.76
C GLY A 71 -8.76 -3.74 -11.26
N GLU A 72 -9.59 -4.78 -11.39
CA GLU A 72 -10.96 -4.75 -10.90
C GLU A 72 -11.08 -4.69 -9.38
N VAL A 73 -10.31 -5.52 -8.67
CA VAL A 73 -10.34 -5.57 -7.20
C VAL A 73 -9.74 -4.30 -6.62
N THR A 74 -8.63 -3.79 -7.14
CA THR A 74 -8.07 -2.49 -6.74
C THR A 74 -9.05 -1.37 -7.02
N GLY A 75 -9.75 -1.38 -8.16
CA GLY A 75 -10.80 -0.40 -8.46
C GLY A 75 -11.97 -0.46 -7.47
N LYS A 76 -12.45 -1.65 -7.14
CA LYS A 76 -13.55 -1.88 -6.18
C LYS A 76 -13.12 -1.56 -4.73
N VAL A 77 -11.93 -1.96 -4.33
CA VAL A 77 -11.33 -1.70 -3.02
C VAL A 77 -11.00 -0.21 -2.87
N SER A 78 -10.51 0.46 -3.90
CA SER A 78 -10.22 1.90 -3.84
C SER A 78 -11.51 2.72 -3.72
N LYS A 79 -12.58 2.35 -4.44
CA LYS A 79 -13.91 2.94 -4.25
C LYS A 79 -14.47 2.66 -2.86
N ALA A 80 -14.44 1.40 -2.42
CA ALA A 80 -14.90 1.01 -1.10
C ALA A 80 -14.07 1.66 0.03
N ALA A 81 -12.76 1.84 -0.14
CA ALA A 81 -11.89 2.53 0.81
C ALA A 81 -12.13 4.05 0.80
N GLY A 82 -12.51 4.63 -0.34
CA GLY A 82 -12.94 6.03 -0.42
C GLY A 82 -14.26 6.27 0.32
N ASP A 83 -15.24 5.36 0.14
CA ASP A 83 -16.55 5.46 0.79
C ASP A 83 -16.49 5.08 2.27
N LEU A 84 -15.78 4.01 2.61
CA LEU A 84 -15.52 3.60 3.98
C LEU A 84 -14.61 4.59 4.68
N GLY A 85 -13.65 5.22 3.99
CA GLY A 85 -12.82 6.28 4.53
C GLY A 85 -13.65 7.48 4.98
N LYS A 86 -14.60 7.93 4.16
CA LYS A 86 -15.51 9.03 4.52
C LYS A 86 -16.42 8.68 5.71
N GLN A 87 -16.96 7.48 5.75
CA GLN A 87 -17.79 7.01 6.87
C GLN A 87 -16.97 6.72 8.14
N ALA A 88 -15.71 6.30 7.96
CA ALA A 88 -14.76 6.07 9.02
C ALA A 88 -14.25 7.39 9.61
N THR A 89 -14.07 8.46 8.83
CA THR A 89 -13.72 9.80 9.36
C THR A 89 -14.77 10.26 10.37
N GLN A 90 -16.06 10.16 10.04
CA GLN A 90 -17.14 10.51 10.99
C GLN A 90 -17.18 9.61 12.23
N SER A 91 -16.78 8.34 12.09
CA SER A 91 -16.69 7.42 13.21
C SER A 91 -15.43 7.70 14.06
N TRP A 92 -14.36 8.18 13.43
CA TRP A 92 -13.14 8.64 14.07
C TRP A 92 -13.38 9.90 14.89
N ASP A 93 -14.10 10.88 14.35
CA ASP A 93 -14.47 12.10 15.10
C ASP A 93 -15.26 11.75 16.39
N LYS A 94 -16.15 10.75 16.31
CA LYS A 94 -16.88 10.25 17.49
C LYS A 94 -15.96 9.52 18.48
N LEU A 95 -14.97 8.78 17.99
CA LEU A 95 -13.98 8.12 18.85
C LEU A 95 -13.04 9.13 19.51
N GLU A 96 -12.68 10.21 18.81
CA GLU A 96 -11.92 11.33 19.36
C GLU A 96 -12.70 12.00 20.48
N GLN A 97 -14.00 12.26 20.30
CA GLN A 97 -14.87 12.77 21.36
C GLN A 97 -14.96 11.84 22.57
N VAL A 98 -15.15 10.52 22.35
CA VAL A 98 -15.20 9.55 23.45
C VAL A 98 -13.87 9.43 24.16
N PHE A 99 -12.76 9.50 23.43
CA PHE A 99 -11.42 9.51 23.99
C PHE A 99 -11.19 10.76 24.84
N GLU A 100 -11.52 11.95 24.32
CA GLU A 100 -11.42 13.20 25.05
C GLU A 100 -12.27 13.16 26.34
N ASP A 101 -13.49 12.64 26.27
CA ASP A 101 -14.36 12.43 27.42
C ASP A 101 -13.74 11.49 28.47
N ARG A 102 -13.12 10.39 28.02
CA ARG A 102 -12.46 9.42 28.91
C ARG A 102 -11.19 10.00 29.53
N VAL A 103 -10.39 10.74 28.75
CA VAL A 103 -9.20 11.44 29.23
C VAL A 103 -9.59 12.53 30.23
N SER A 104 -10.59 13.35 29.92
CA SER A 104 -11.11 14.36 30.85
C SER A 104 -11.57 13.72 32.16
N ARG A 105 -12.36 12.64 32.12
CA ARG A 105 -12.82 11.96 33.34
C ARG A 105 -11.68 11.36 34.15
N ALA A 106 -10.63 10.84 33.48
CA ALA A 106 -9.45 10.31 34.15
C ALA A 106 -8.65 11.44 34.85
N LEU A 107 -8.47 12.57 34.17
CA LEU A 107 -7.80 13.76 34.71
C LEU A 107 -8.56 14.36 35.90
N THR A 108 -9.89 14.48 35.82
CA THR A 108 -10.73 14.93 36.93
C THR A 108 -10.62 14.01 38.14
N ARG A 109 -10.57 12.69 37.94
CA ARG A 109 -10.36 11.70 39.03
C ARG A 109 -8.97 11.80 39.65
N LEU A 110 -7.97 12.24 38.89
CA LEU A 110 -6.61 12.49 39.38
C LEU A 110 -6.46 13.87 40.04
N GLY A 111 -7.54 14.67 40.09
CA GLY A 111 -7.55 15.99 40.71
C GLY A 111 -6.96 17.10 39.83
N VAL A 112 -6.80 16.86 38.52
CA VAL A 112 -6.35 17.87 37.57
C VAL A 112 -7.54 18.72 37.13
N PRO A 113 -7.58 20.04 37.46
CA PRO A 113 -8.66 20.92 37.05
C PRO A 113 -8.65 21.11 35.53
N THR A 114 -9.82 21.08 34.90
CA THR A 114 -9.97 21.29 33.46
C THR A 114 -9.96 22.78 33.11
N SER A 115 -9.61 23.12 31.86
CA SER A 115 -9.57 24.52 31.41
C SER A 115 -10.92 25.23 31.52
N LYS A 116 -12.04 24.50 31.40
CA LYS A 116 -13.40 25.05 31.55
C LYS A 116 -13.68 25.44 33.00
N GLU A 117 -13.35 24.57 33.94
CA GLU A 117 -13.52 24.83 35.38
C GLU A 117 -12.66 26.03 35.82
N ILE A 118 -11.44 26.15 35.28
CA ILE A 118 -10.57 27.32 35.53
C ILE A 118 -11.23 28.61 35.00
N GLN A 119 -11.82 28.60 33.81
CA GLN A 119 -12.50 29.78 33.26
C GLN A 119 -13.77 30.17 34.02
N GLU A 120 -14.56 29.19 34.43
CA GLU A 120 -15.74 29.43 35.26
C GLU A 120 -15.36 30.03 36.60
N LEU A 121 -14.27 29.53 37.21
CA LEU A 121 -13.72 30.09 38.44
C LEU A 121 -13.22 31.52 38.24
N ILE A 122 -12.47 31.82 37.17
CA ILE A 122 -12.01 33.17 36.84
C ILE A 122 -13.21 34.13 36.74
N THR A 123 -14.25 33.74 36.00
CA THR A 123 -15.47 34.56 35.84
C THR A 123 -16.14 34.84 37.19
N ARG A 124 -16.18 33.82 38.06
CA ARG A 124 -16.76 33.95 39.40
C ARG A 124 -15.93 34.85 40.32
N VAL A 125 -14.60 34.78 40.20
CA VAL A 125 -13.67 35.65 40.94
C VAL A 125 -13.81 37.10 40.47
N ASP A 126 -13.92 37.36 39.17
CA ASP A 126 -14.14 38.70 38.62
C ASP A 126 -15.45 39.29 39.14
N ALA A 127 -16.55 38.54 39.08
CA ALA A 127 -17.84 38.97 39.62
C ALA A 127 -17.81 39.25 41.14
N LEU A 128 -17.04 38.46 41.88
CA LEU A 128 -16.87 38.67 43.32
C LEU A 128 -16.00 39.91 43.60
N ASN A 129 -14.95 40.11 42.81
CA ASN A 129 -14.09 41.29 42.90
C ASN A 129 -14.86 42.58 42.62
N ASP A 130 -15.74 42.57 41.62
CA ASP A 130 -16.66 43.67 41.33
C ASP A 130 -17.61 43.94 42.50
N SER A 131 -18.15 42.87 43.10
CA SER A 131 -19.03 42.97 44.26
C SER A 131 -18.32 43.53 45.50
N VAL A 132 -17.06 43.12 45.74
CA VAL A 132 -16.23 43.62 46.84
C VAL A 132 -15.82 45.08 46.60
N GLN A 133 -15.48 45.47 45.37
CA GLN A 133 -15.20 46.88 45.05
C GLN A 133 -16.43 47.77 45.25
N ALA A 134 -17.62 47.28 44.88
CA ALA A 134 -18.88 47.98 45.13
C ALA A 134 -19.16 48.15 46.63
N LEU A 135 -18.83 47.16 47.46
CA LEU A 135 -18.99 47.20 48.92
C LEU A 135 -17.90 48.03 49.63
N ASN A 136 -16.66 48.02 49.13
CA ASN A 136 -15.53 48.80 49.67
C ASN A 136 -15.55 50.28 49.24
N GLY A 137 -16.57 50.73 48.48
CA GLY A 137 -16.77 52.14 48.13
C GLY A 137 -15.71 52.73 47.19
N ALA A 138 -14.86 51.90 46.57
CA ALA A 138 -13.89 52.37 45.60
C ALA A 138 -14.56 52.44 44.21
N ALA A 139 -15.19 53.58 43.93
CA ALA A 139 -15.86 53.83 42.66
C ALA A 139 -14.86 53.81 41.48
N PRO A 140 -15.04 52.94 40.46
CA PRO A 140 -14.30 53.06 39.20
C PRO A 140 -14.82 54.28 38.42
N PRO A 141 -13.96 55.08 37.78
CA PRO A 141 -14.41 56.22 36.99
C PRO A 141 -15.13 55.72 35.73
N ALA A 142 -16.43 55.97 35.67
CA ALA A 142 -17.26 55.68 34.50
C ALA A 142 -16.72 56.44 33.27
N ARG A 143 -16.13 55.71 32.33
CA ARG A 143 -15.77 56.23 31.00
C ARG A 143 -17.04 56.57 30.24
N ARG A 144 -17.35 57.86 30.14
CA ARG A 144 -18.34 58.41 29.21
C ARG A 144 -18.00 58.01 27.78
N ARG A 145 -18.88 57.24 27.16
CA ARG A 145 -18.82 56.90 25.73
C ARG A 145 -19.43 58.07 24.94
N ALA A 146 -18.59 58.80 24.21
CA ALA A 146 -19.02 59.88 23.33
C ALA A 146 -19.73 59.32 22.09
N ALA A 147 -20.92 59.85 21.77
CA ALA A 147 -21.65 59.53 20.55
C ALA A 147 -21.07 60.32 19.35
N PRO A 148 -20.93 59.72 18.15
CA PRO A 148 -20.41 60.43 16.98
C PRO A 148 -21.48 61.30 16.32
N ALA A 149 -21.12 62.54 16.00
CA ALA A 149 -21.95 63.53 15.32
C ALA A 149 -22.12 63.21 13.82
N LYS A 150 -23.34 63.41 13.32
CA LYS A 150 -23.74 63.26 11.90
C LYS A 150 -23.10 64.34 11.03
N THR A 151 -22.44 63.95 9.94
CA THR A 151 -22.07 64.84 8.83
C THR A 151 -23.21 64.92 7.81
N ARG A 152 -23.68 66.15 7.52
CA ARG A 152 -24.58 66.52 6.41
C ARG A 152 -23.77 67.27 5.35
N THR A 153 -24.03 66.97 4.08
CA THR A 153 -24.08 67.83 2.85
C THR A 153 -23.76 66.93 1.63
N ALA A 154 -24.74 66.50 0.83
CA ALA A 154 -25.45 67.17 -0.27
C ALA A 154 -24.71 67.06 -1.65
N PRO A 155 -25.44 66.89 -2.78
CA PRO A 155 -24.96 66.13 -3.96
C PRO A 155 -24.58 67.03 -5.15
N ALA A 156 -23.76 66.52 -6.08
CA ALA A 156 -23.56 67.14 -7.40
C ALA A 156 -23.48 66.08 -8.51
N ALA A 157 -24.40 66.21 -9.46
CA ALA A 157 -24.52 65.39 -10.66
C ALA A 157 -23.78 66.00 -11.86
N LYS A 158 -23.59 65.13 -12.89
CA LYS A 158 -23.32 65.40 -14.32
C LYS A 158 -21.84 65.48 -14.75
N LYS A 159 -21.39 64.47 -15.51
CA LYS A 159 -21.38 64.54 -16.99
C LYS A 159 -20.98 63.18 -17.60
N ALA A 160 -21.87 62.64 -18.43
CA ALA A 160 -21.52 61.68 -19.47
C ALA A 160 -21.30 62.46 -20.78
N THR A 161 -20.25 62.13 -21.53
CA THR A 161 -20.26 61.82 -22.98
C THR A 161 -18.84 61.85 -23.56
N ARG A 162 -18.43 60.73 -24.19
CA ARG A 162 -18.16 60.62 -25.64
C ARG A 162 -16.97 59.70 -25.98
N ARG A 163 -17.34 58.56 -26.60
CA ARG A 163 -16.71 57.80 -27.71
C ARG A 163 -15.27 58.18 -28.11
N THR A 164 -14.41 57.16 -28.30
CA THR A 164 -14.07 56.51 -29.59
C THR A 164 -13.06 55.35 -29.39
N ARG A 165 -13.34 54.13 -29.88
CA ARG A 165 -12.73 53.43 -31.05
C ARG A 165 -11.32 52.85 -30.74
N ALA A 166 -11.14 51.55 -30.48
CA ALA A 166 -11.10 50.37 -31.37
C ALA A 166 -9.66 49.93 -31.77
N VAL A 167 -9.45 48.61 -31.80
CA VAL A 167 -8.37 47.82 -32.49
C VAL A 167 -7.00 47.91 -31.78
N LYS A 168 -6.20 46.87 -31.49
CA LYS A 168 -5.74 45.73 -32.31
C LYS A 168 -4.90 44.72 -31.48
N ALA A 169 -4.81 43.48 -31.98
CA ALA A 169 -3.71 42.48 -31.93
C ALA A 169 -3.21 41.96 -30.56
N ALA A 170 -3.22 40.65 -30.29
CA ALA A 170 -2.43 39.56 -30.90
C ALA A 170 -0.93 39.61 -30.54
N SER A 171 -0.54 38.74 -29.61
CA SER A 171 0.66 37.88 -29.60
C SER A 171 0.46 36.80 -28.55
#